data_AF-H6NJ45-F1
#
_entry.id   AF-H6NJ45-F1
#
_cell.length_a   1.000
_cell.length_b   1.000
_cell.length_c   1.000
_cell.angle_alpha   90.00
_cell.angle_beta   90.00
_cell.angle_gamma   90.00
#
_symmetry.space_group_name_H-M   'P 1'
#
loop_
_entity.id
_entity.type
_entity.pdbx_description
1 polymer ?
#
loop_
_entity_poly.entity_id
_entity_poly.type
_entity_poly.pdbx_seq_one_letter_code
_entity_poly.pdbx_strand_id
1 'polypeptide(L)' 'MFMYKIEVELHEETVFVVLMAEDDAQAFDALEETLVRHYAPSPDVVDASILEKKRAVKGSAYVIEPRIKGEQGTD' A
#
# COMPACT_ATOMS: atom_id res chain seq x y z
N MET A 1 -9.19 -12.03 9.94
CA MET A 1 -8.06 -11.75 9.03
C MET A 1 -8.50 -11.48 7.60
N PHE A 2 -7.89 -10.48 6.98
CA PHE A 2 -7.98 -10.11 5.58
C PHE A 2 -6.57 -9.78 5.09
N MET A 3 -6.36 -9.88 3.78
CA MET A 3 -5.23 -9.21 3.12
C MET A 3 -5.75 -7.89 2.55
N TYR A 4 -4.85 -6.92 2.49
CA TYR A 4 -5.09 -5.57 1.99
C TYR A 4 -4.04 -5.26 0.92
N LYS A 5 -4.44 -4.58 -0.15
CA LYS A 5 -3.56 -3.82 -1.04
C LYS A 5 -3.93 -2.36 -0.87
N ILE A 6 -3.04 -1.61 -0.24
CA ILE A 6 -3.22 -0.19 0.05
C ILE A 6 -2.31 0.59 -0.89
N GLU A 7 -2.88 1.56 -1.59
CA GLU A 7 -2.13 2.58 -2.30
C GLU A 7 -1.79 3.70 -1.31
N VAL A 8 -0.53 4.10 -1.30
CA VAL A 8 -0.02 5.18 -0.46
C VAL A 8 0.60 6.22 -1.36
N GLU A 9 0.03 7.41 -1.36
CA GLU A 9 0.60 8.57 -2.02
C GLU A 9 1.62 9.20 -1.07
N LEU A 10 2.90 9.11 -1.41
CA LEU A 10 3.97 9.88 -0.77
C LEU A 10 4.24 11.12 -1.63
N HIS A 11 4.89 12.13 -1.05
CA HIS A 11 5.18 13.38 -1.76
C HIS A 11 5.96 13.17 -3.09
N GLU A 12 6.88 12.21 -3.14
CA GLU A 12 7.72 11.95 -4.32
C GLU A 12 7.19 10.82 -5.20
N GLU A 13 6.42 9.89 -4.64
CA GLU A 13 6.04 8.67 -5.32
C GLU A 13 4.82 7.97 -4.70
N THR A 14 4.05 7.25 -5.53
CA THR A 14 3.01 6.32 -5.05
C THR A 14 3.56 4.91 -4.79
N VAL A 15 3.29 4.33 -3.64
CA VAL A 15 3.70 2.95 -3.33
C VAL A 15 2.51 2.08 -2.96
N PHE A 16 2.65 0.78 -3.18
CA PHE A 16 1.61 -0.19 -2.81
C PHE A 16 2.09 -1.04 -1.65
N VAL A 17 1.36 -0.99 -0.54
CA VAL A 17 1.64 -1.81 0.63
C VAL A 17 0.64 -2.96 0.68
N VAL A 18 1.16 -4.18 0.76
CA VAL A 18 0.35 -5.38 0.97
C VAL A 18 0.56 -5.86 2.40
N LEU A 19 -0.51 -5.93 3.18
CA LEU A 19 -0.47 -6.35 4.58
C LEU A 19 -1.70 -7.18 4.97
N MET A 20 -1.66 -7.78 6.15
CA MET A 20 -2.78 -8.51 6.73
C MET A 20 -3.25 -7.86 8.02
N ALA A 21 -4.56 -7.76 8.19
CA ALA A 21 -5.20 -7.26 9.41
C ALA A 21 -6.58 -7.89 9.62
N GLU A 22 -7.09 -7.82 10.85
CA GLU A 22 -8.41 -8.30 11.24
C GLU A 22 -9.54 -7.39 10.70
N ASP A 23 -9.29 -6.09 10.65
CA ASP A 23 -10.19 -5.06 10.18
C ASP A 23 -9.42 -3.86 9.58
N ASP A 24 -10.16 -2.86 9.11
CA ASP A 24 -9.59 -1.72 8.38
C ASP A 24 -8.82 -0.78 9.30
N ALA A 25 -9.24 -0.62 10.56
CA ALA A 25 -8.51 0.22 11.51
C ALA A 25 -7.12 -0.37 11.79
N GLN A 26 -7.06 -1.67 12.08
CA GLN A 26 -5.79 -2.36 12.28
C GLN A 26 -4.91 -2.35 11.01
N ALA A 27 -5.51 -2.34 9.81
CA ALA A 27 -4.76 -2.25 8.56
C ALA A 27 -4.02 -0.90 8.44
N PHE A 28 -4.66 0.20 8.83
CA PHE A 28 -4.01 1.53 8.83
C PHE A 28 -2.96 1.67 9.93
N ASP A 29 -3.22 1.16 11.15
CA ASP A 29 -2.20 1.15 12.21
C ASP A 29 -0.93 0.39 11.78
N ALA A 30 -1.11 -0.78 11.16
CA ALA A 30 0.00 -1.58 10.64
C ALA A 30 0.70 -0.94 9.45
N LEU A 31 -0.03 -0.17 8.63
CA LEU A 31 0.52 0.58 7.51
C LEU A 31 1.53 1.62 7.99
N GLU A 32 1.16 2.44 8.96
CA GLU A 32 2.03 3.48 9.52
C GLU A 32 3.32 2.88 10.06
N GLU A 33 3.22 1.82 10.86
CA GLU A 33 4.38 1.11 11.41
C GLU A 33 5.28 0.54 10.31
N THR A 34 4.67 -0.01 9.25
CA THR A 34 5.39 -0.57 8.10
C THR A 34 6.15 0.51 7.33
N LEU A 35 5.52 1.66 7.09
CA LEU A 35 6.16 2.79 6.40
C LEU A 35 7.34 3.34 7.20
N VAL A 36 7.19 3.53 8.51
CA VAL A 36 8.28 3.99 9.41
C VAL A 36 9.45 3.00 9.44
N ARG A 37 9.18 1.68 9.37
CA ARG A 37 10.23 0.66 9.35
C ARG A 37 10.94 0.55 8.00
N HIS A 38 10.23 0.78 6.89
CA HIS A 38 10.78 0.66 5.54
C HIS A 38 11.57 1.91 5.14
N TYR A 39 11.01 3.09 5.42
CA TYR A 39 11.59 4.38 5.08
C TYR A 39 12.25 4.99 6.32
N ALA A 40 13.53 5.31 6.22
CA ALA A 40 14.27 6.02 7.26
C ALA A 40 14.98 7.23 6.62
N PRO A 41 14.50 8.47 6.83
CA PRO A 41 13.40 8.87 7.73
C PRO A 41 11.99 8.44 7.25
N SER A 42 11.00 8.48 8.15
CA SER A 42 9.58 8.23 7.82
C SER A 42 9.15 9.13 6.66
N PRO A 43 8.38 8.64 5.69
CA PRO A 43 8.02 9.42 4.53
C PRO A 43 6.84 10.35 4.86
N ASP A 44 6.72 11.45 4.10
CA ASP A 44 5.55 12.32 4.16
C ASP A 44 4.40 11.67 3.36
N VAL A 45 3.45 11.08 4.07
CA VAL A 45 2.23 10.48 3.50
C VAL A 45 1.22 11.58 3.21
N VAL A 46 0.77 11.67 1.96
CA VAL A 46 -0.27 12.60 1.49
C VAL A 46 -1.65 11.96 1.61
N ASP A 47 -1.80 10.73 1.13
CA ASP A 47 -3.03 9.95 1.22
C ASP A 47 -2.73 8.43 1.32
N ALA A 48 -3.68 7.68 1.88
CA ALA A 48 -3.65 6.23 1.90
C ALA A 48 -5.04 5.65 1.65
N SER A 49 -5.17 4.85 0.61
CA SER A 49 -6.45 4.33 0.12
C SER A 49 -6.43 2.82 -0.06
N ILE A 50 -7.42 2.13 0.49
CA ILE A 50 -7.58 0.67 0.32
C ILE A 50 -8.08 0.40 -1.10
N LEU A 51 -7.22 -0.13 -1.97
CA LEU A 51 -7.62 -0.51 -3.33
C LEU A 51 -8.31 -1.86 -3.38
N GLU A 52 -7.81 -2.83 -2.62
CA GLU A 52 -8.41 -4.16 -2.55
C GLU A 52 -8.35 -4.74 -1.14
N LYS A 53 -9.46 -5.34 -0.69
CA LYS A 53 -9.57 -6.12 0.55
C LYS A 53 -10.08 -7.52 0.25
N LYS A 54 -9.31 -8.55 0.58
CA LYS A 54 -9.67 -9.96 0.35
C LYS A 54 -9.62 -10.74 1.64
N ARG A 55 -10.53 -11.72 1.79
CA ARG A 55 -10.39 -12.68 2.89
C ARG A 55 -9.08 -13.43 2.74
N ALA A 56 -8.29 -13.52 3.80
CA ALA A 56 -7.05 -14.29 3.82
C ALA A 56 -7.39 -15.79 3.98
N VAL A 57 -7.59 -16.49 2.86
CA VAL A 57 -7.79 -17.95 2.80
C VAL A 57 -6.76 -18.58 1.88
N LYS A 58 -6.66 -19.91 1.91
CA LYS A 58 -5.77 -20.65 1.01
C LYS A 58 -6.05 -20.28 -0.45
N GLY A 59 -5.02 -19.78 -1.14
CA GLY A 59 -5.10 -19.37 -2.54
C GLY A 59 -5.45 -17.89 -2.78
N SER A 60 -5.70 -17.10 -1.73
CA SER A 60 -5.85 -15.65 -1.90
C SER A 60 -4.53 -15.02 -2.34
N ALA A 61 -4.58 -14.10 -3.30
CA ALA A 61 -3.41 -13.38 -3.81
C ALA A 61 -3.78 -11.99 -4.36
N TYR A 62 -2.75 -11.16 -4.55
CA TYR A 62 -2.81 -9.91 -5.30
C TYR A 62 -1.88 -9.98 -6.50
N VAL A 63 -2.29 -9.33 -7.58
CA VAL A 63 -1.40 -9.03 -8.70
C VAL A 63 -0.75 -7.68 -8.40
N ILE A 64 0.58 -7.65 -8.44
CA ILE A 64 1.38 -6.44 -8.32
C ILE A 64 1.98 -6.16 -9.69
N GLU A 65 1.55 -5.06 -10.30
CA GLU A 65 2.05 -4.61 -11.58
C GLU A 65 3.34 -3.81 -11.34
N PRO A 66 4.43 -4.08 -12.08
CA PRO A 66 5.59 -3.20 -12.02
C PRO A 66 5.14 -1.82 -12.52
N ARG A 67 5.45 -0.75 -11.77
CA ARG A 67 5.29 0.60 -12.31
C ARG A 67 6.21 0.76 -13.50
N ILE A 68 5.66 0.57 -14.70
CA ILE A 68 6.32 1.00 -15.93
C ILE A 68 6.27 2.51 -15.88
N LYS A 69 7.43 3.14 -15.75
CA LYS A 69 7.58 4.60 -15.88
C LYS A 69 7.28 4.95 -17.34
N GLY A 70 5.99 5.03 -17.68
CA GLY A 70 5.54 5.61 -18.94
C GLY A 70 5.94 7.07 -18.93
N GLU A 71 6.62 7.48 -20.00
CA GLU A 71 6.99 8.86 -20.30
C GLU A 71 5.85 9.78 -19.87
N GLN A 72 6.13 10.70 -18.96
CA GLN A 72 5.32 11.91 -18.83
C GLN A 72 5.43 12.59 -20.19
N GLY A 73 4.46 12.31 -21.07
CA GLY A 73 4.24 13.08 -22.26
C GLY A 73 4.05 14.51 -21.82
N THR A 74 5.03 15.35 -22.13
CA THR A 74 4.79 16.77 -22.35
C THR A 74 3.68 16.89 -23.39
N ASP A 75 2.52 17.38 -22.95
CA ASP A 75 1.71 18.32 -23.71
C ASP A 75 0.97 19.26 -22.73
#